data_AF-A0A7C5U2L3-F1
#
_entry.id   AF-A0A7C5U2L3-F1
#
_cell.length_a   1.000
_cell.length_b   1.000
_cell.length_c   1.000
_cell.angle_alpha   90.00
_cell.angle_beta   90.00
_cell.angle_gamma   90.00
#
_symmetry.space_group_name_H-M   'P 1'
#
loop_
_entity.id
_entity.type
_entity.pdbx_description
1 polymer ?
#
loop_
_entity_poly.entity_id
_entity_poly.type
_entity_poly.pdbx_seq_one_letter_code
_entity_poly.pdbx_strand_id
1 'polypeptide(L)'
;MSFVDFAELYSDEFIKLYENGLITPLEFVKTFKSLPSSYFQIKVRMIFKFIKMFVEKGLGDKEILESILGDRELAETIASTEPYQFDFPVVLPENGSGKIVEGFVFESDKSYTNVAKAMEGIKILESILERKLIVIFSDDFSGNSFMLSLYIAIRTGGKIRKLFPKLIFTGAFTKALVPEPTDHVDVKHEISKKLGRRLVTIEEIDDLNNLVMFFMKDKKDISFYFSVRSDRDSALSEFRNFCNDVSSFLDLKFNGNMLDKVFERSTWLFWESELSSQDFVIAADEIIDLLTEETFGKDTVLHIAIKGPSALAFIVGLKLKPYRELVFYHYNSGKYSPVLDLRENPRMIVERIRYESFEKIQVETYDDSLICCQDSEVAVLIDMAGQNAIDEVRMFLRENGICAKLLHITHKDSGNIPVGDWSKEVREIKTLLDRVGKKVIYHIFLSCPVPLAFGLGLSMKEDTHKVKLYSYSRGDYHLVFSNV
;
A
#
# COMPACT_ATOMS: atom_id res chain seq x y z
N MET A 1 -19.66 47.53 -17.91
CA MET A 1 -20.07 46.69 -16.77
C MET A 1 -18.97 46.80 -15.75
N SER A 2 -19.27 47.18 -14.50
CA SER A 2 -18.24 47.21 -13.46
C SER A 2 -17.83 45.78 -13.10
N PHE A 3 -16.64 45.59 -12.50
CA PHE A 3 -16.26 44.27 -11.99
C PHE A 3 -17.20 43.75 -10.90
N VAL A 4 -17.86 44.66 -10.17
CA VAL A 4 -18.89 44.31 -9.18
C VAL A 4 -20.10 43.72 -9.90
N ASP A 5 -20.66 44.43 -10.89
CA ASP A 5 -21.80 43.94 -11.67
C ASP A 5 -21.47 42.60 -12.36
N PHE A 6 -20.23 42.46 -12.85
CA PHE A 6 -19.77 41.22 -13.48
C PHE A 6 -19.63 40.08 -12.46
N ALA A 7 -19.06 40.33 -11.28
CA ALA A 7 -18.94 39.30 -10.24
C ALA A 7 -20.30 38.88 -9.66
N GLU A 8 -21.28 39.79 -9.61
CA GLU A 8 -22.65 39.48 -9.20
C GLU A 8 -23.37 38.56 -10.19
N LEU A 9 -23.17 38.79 -11.50
CA LEU A 9 -23.84 38.04 -12.56
C LEU A 9 -23.08 36.77 -12.99
N TYR A 10 -21.75 36.79 -12.89
CA TYR A 10 -20.83 35.79 -13.46
C TYR A 10 -19.67 35.50 -12.49
N SER A 11 -20.01 35.07 -11.27
CA SER A 11 -19.03 34.88 -10.19
C SER A 11 -17.94 33.89 -10.52
N ASP A 12 -18.28 32.78 -11.20
CA ASP A 12 -17.34 31.72 -11.53
C ASP A 12 -16.40 32.17 -12.67
N GLU A 13 -16.91 32.93 -13.64
CA GLU A 13 -16.10 33.59 -14.67
C GLU A 13 -15.17 34.64 -14.08
N PHE A 14 -15.65 35.46 -13.13
CA PHE A 14 -14.82 36.46 -12.46
C PHE A 14 -13.64 35.81 -11.74
N ILE A 15 -13.89 34.73 -11.00
CA ILE A 15 -12.84 33.94 -10.34
C ILE A 15 -11.85 33.39 -11.37
N LYS A 16 -12.32 32.84 -12.50
CA LYS A 16 -11.44 32.34 -13.58
C LYS A 16 -10.57 33.43 -14.20
N LEU A 17 -11.14 34.63 -14.41
CA LEU A 17 -10.38 35.77 -14.92
C LEU A 17 -9.25 36.16 -13.97
N TYR A 18 -9.50 36.13 -12.66
CA TYR A 18 -8.46 36.32 -11.64
C TYR A 18 -7.41 35.20 -11.66
N GLU A 19 -7.81 33.93 -11.71
CA GLU A 19 -6.90 32.78 -11.78
C GLU A 19 -5.95 32.82 -12.99
N ASN A 20 -6.44 33.35 -14.11
CA ASN A 20 -5.71 33.55 -15.36
C ASN A 20 -4.87 34.84 -15.40
N GLY A 21 -4.86 35.62 -14.31
CA GLY A 21 -4.08 36.86 -14.21
C GLY A 21 -4.65 38.04 -15.01
N LEU A 22 -5.91 37.94 -15.46
CA LEU A 22 -6.60 39.02 -16.19
C LEU A 22 -7.22 40.07 -15.25
N ILE A 23 -7.33 39.74 -13.96
CA ILE A 23 -7.75 40.65 -12.89
C ILE A 23 -6.60 40.73 -11.89
N THR A 24 -6.20 41.94 -11.52
CA THR A 24 -5.15 42.14 -10.53
C THR A 24 -5.66 41.83 -9.11
N PRO A 25 -4.76 41.48 -8.16
CA PRO A 25 -5.12 41.31 -6.75
C PRO A 25 -5.88 42.51 -6.15
N LEU A 26 -5.51 43.74 -6.52
CA LEU A 26 -6.17 44.96 -6.03
C LEU A 26 -7.60 45.10 -6.57
N GLU A 27 -7.82 44.83 -7.85
CA GLU A 27 -9.15 44.84 -8.46
C GLU A 27 -10.06 43.75 -7.86
N PHE A 28 -9.49 42.57 -7.60
CA PHE A 28 -10.18 41.48 -6.93
C PHE A 28 -10.68 41.89 -5.54
N VAL A 29 -9.83 42.52 -4.73
CA VAL A 29 -10.17 42.98 -3.38
C VAL A 29 -11.15 44.14 -3.38
N LYS A 30 -10.99 45.09 -4.29
CA LYS A 30 -11.96 46.18 -4.46
C LYS A 30 -13.35 45.63 -4.76
N THR A 31 -13.42 44.61 -5.62
CA THR A 31 -14.68 43.93 -5.98
C THR A 31 -15.24 43.18 -4.78
N PHE A 32 -14.41 42.39 -4.08
CA PHE A 32 -14.79 41.67 -2.86
C PHE A 32 -15.41 42.59 -1.78
N LYS A 33 -14.78 43.74 -1.52
CA LYS A 33 -15.26 44.71 -0.53
C LYS A 33 -16.56 45.39 -0.95
N SER A 34 -16.78 45.55 -2.24
CA SER A 34 -17.97 46.21 -2.79
C SER A 34 -19.18 45.27 -2.87
N LEU A 35 -18.97 43.95 -2.86
CA LEU A 35 -20.06 42.97 -2.87
C LEU A 35 -20.92 43.07 -1.60
N PRO A 36 -22.26 43.13 -1.73
CA PRO A 36 -23.17 43.09 -0.59
C PRO A 36 -23.00 41.82 0.26
N SER A 37 -23.31 41.89 1.56
CA SER A 37 -23.23 40.73 2.47
C SER A 37 -24.17 39.58 2.09
N SER A 38 -25.22 39.85 1.31
CA SER A 38 -26.13 38.83 0.76
C SER A 38 -25.42 37.86 -0.21
N TYR A 39 -24.30 38.26 -0.80
CA TYR A 39 -23.47 37.42 -1.68
C TYR A 39 -22.42 36.61 -0.90
N PHE A 40 -22.79 36.11 0.28
CA PHE A 40 -21.88 35.38 1.17
C PHE A 40 -21.21 34.19 0.49
N GLN A 41 -21.96 33.38 -0.29
CA GLN A 41 -21.40 32.22 -1.00
C GLN A 41 -20.29 32.59 -1.99
N ILE A 42 -20.46 33.71 -2.71
CA ILE A 42 -19.43 34.23 -3.62
C ILE A 42 -18.22 34.69 -2.81
N LYS A 43 -18.42 35.39 -1.70
CA LYS A 43 -17.33 35.84 -0.81
C LYS A 43 -16.51 34.67 -0.25
N VAL A 44 -17.14 33.57 0.15
CA VAL A 44 -16.46 32.34 0.60
C VAL A 44 -15.51 31.82 -0.49
N ARG A 45 -16.02 31.65 -1.71
CA ARG A 45 -15.25 31.21 -2.88
C ARG A 45 -14.09 32.16 -3.18
N MET A 46 -14.36 33.47 -3.17
CA MET A 46 -13.34 34.49 -3.44
C MET A 46 -12.19 34.45 -2.43
N ILE A 47 -12.48 34.33 -1.13
CA ILE A 47 -11.45 34.20 -0.08
C ILE A 47 -10.58 32.97 -0.33
N PHE A 48 -11.20 31.81 -0.55
CA PHE A 48 -10.46 30.57 -0.80
C PHE A 48 -9.57 30.66 -2.04
N LYS A 49 -10.10 31.21 -3.13
CA LYS A 49 -9.37 31.33 -4.40
C LYS A 49 -8.19 32.28 -4.31
N PHE A 50 -8.36 33.39 -3.59
CA PHE A 50 -7.25 34.29 -3.29
C PHE A 50 -6.16 33.59 -2.48
N ILE A 51 -6.53 32.89 -1.40
CA ILE A 51 -5.59 32.15 -0.56
C ILE A 51 -4.91 31.01 -1.33
N LYS A 52 -5.66 30.29 -2.18
CA LYS A 52 -5.10 29.24 -3.04
C LYS A 52 -4.02 29.79 -3.97
N MET A 53 -4.26 30.92 -4.61
CA MET A 53 -3.26 31.57 -5.47
C MET A 53 -2.05 32.08 -4.69
N PHE A 54 -2.26 32.62 -3.49
CA PHE A 54 -1.20 33.02 -2.59
C PHE A 54 -0.30 31.82 -2.22
N VAL A 55 -0.90 30.71 -1.78
CA VAL A 55 -0.20 29.50 -1.34
C VAL A 55 0.49 28.77 -2.50
N GLU A 56 -0.19 28.57 -3.63
CA GLU A 56 0.31 27.73 -4.73
C GLU A 56 1.26 28.47 -5.68
N LYS A 57 1.04 29.77 -5.91
CA LYS A 57 1.79 30.55 -6.90
C LYS A 57 2.72 31.58 -6.27
N GLY A 58 2.67 31.77 -4.95
CA GLY A 58 3.34 32.89 -4.28
C GLY A 58 2.80 34.25 -4.74
N LEU A 59 1.61 34.27 -5.36
CA LEU A 59 1.01 35.46 -5.93
C LEU A 59 0.09 36.07 -4.88
N GLY A 60 0.61 37.04 -4.14
CA GLY A 60 -0.22 37.93 -3.34
C GLY A 60 0.59 38.74 -2.34
N ASP A 61 -0.01 39.86 -1.95
CA ASP A 61 0.55 40.80 -1.01
C ASP A 61 -0.13 40.58 0.35
N LYS A 62 0.67 40.57 1.42
CA LYS A 62 0.20 40.45 2.79
C LYS A 62 -0.81 41.55 3.15
N GLU A 63 -0.63 42.76 2.63
CA GLU A 63 -1.57 43.87 2.83
C GLU A 63 -2.94 43.58 2.19
N ILE A 64 -2.94 42.83 1.09
CA ILE A 64 -4.15 42.42 0.38
C ILE A 64 -4.85 41.29 1.14
N LEU A 65 -4.11 40.33 1.71
CA LEU A 65 -4.65 39.31 2.64
C LEU A 65 -5.34 39.98 3.84
N GLU A 66 -4.65 40.92 4.50
CA GLU A 66 -5.21 41.68 5.64
C GLU A 66 -6.51 42.40 5.24
N SER A 67 -6.51 43.02 4.06
CA SER A 67 -7.67 43.72 3.53
C SER A 67 -8.88 42.81 3.25
N ILE A 68 -8.68 41.54 2.88
CA ILE A 68 -9.75 40.57 2.66
C ILE A 68 -10.25 39.99 3.99
N LEU A 69 -9.33 39.60 4.87
CA LEU A 69 -9.64 38.92 6.13
C LEU A 69 -10.14 39.88 7.21
N GLY A 70 -9.77 41.16 7.12
CA GLY A 70 -10.08 42.19 8.12
C GLY A 70 -9.32 42.03 9.43
N ASP A 71 -8.32 41.14 9.49
CA ASP A 71 -7.48 40.90 10.66
C ASP A 71 -6.03 40.72 10.19
N ARG A 72 -5.15 41.61 10.67
CA ARG A 72 -3.73 41.61 10.37
C ARG A 72 -3.06 40.32 10.82
N GLU A 73 -3.34 39.85 12.03
CA GLU A 73 -2.70 38.68 12.63
C GLU A 73 -3.01 37.41 11.84
N LEU A 74 -4.27 37.24 11.41
CA LEU A 74 -4.67 36.14 10.53
C LEU A 74 -3.89 36.17 9.20
N ALA A 75 -3.75 37.35 8.60
CA ALA A 75 -2.96 37.53 7.40
C ALA A 75 -1.47 37.22 7.61
N GLU A 76 -0.90 37.57 8.77
CA GLU A 76 0.49 37.22 9.10
C GLU A 76 0.67 35.70 9.25
N THR A 77 -0.26 35.01 9.92
CA THR A 77 -0.19 33.55 10.07
C THR A 77 -0.26 32.85 8.72
N ILE A 78 -1.27 33.19 7.89
CA ILE A 78 -1.44 32.60 6.55
C ILE A 78 -0.23 32.87 5.65
N ALA A 79 0.37 34.06 5.74
CA ALA A 79 1.53 34.42 4.93
C ALA A 79 2.83 33.71 5.34
N SER A 80 2.92 33.24 6.59
CA SER A 80 4.15 32.68 7.17
C SER A 80 4.11 31.16 7.39
N THR A 81 2.95 30.52 7.19
CA THR A 81 2.74 29.10 7.49
C THR A 81 2.33 28.32 6.25
N GLU A 82 2.95 27.17 6.02
CA GLU A 82 2.48 26.23 4.98
C GLU A 82 1.18 25.56 5.44
N PRO A 83 0.08 25.62 4.67
CA PRO A 83 -1.17 25.01 5.09
C PRO A 83 -1.19 23.51 4.84
N TYR A 84 -1.97 22.80 5.65
CA TYR A 84 -2.40 21.46 5.28
C TYR A 84 -3.64 21.54 4.40
N GLN A 85 -3.63 20.74 3.35
CA GLN A 85 -4.70 20.63 2.38
C GLN A 85 -5.60 19.43 2.68
N PHE A 86 -6.91 19.60 2.56
CA PHE A 86 -7.88 18.52 2.70
C PHE A 86 -9.06 18.72 1.76
N ASP A 87 -9.84 17.65 1.56
CA ASP A 87 -11.12 17.70 0.88
C ASP A 87 -12.09 16.69 1.47
N PHE A 88 -13.38 16.91 1.24
CA PHE A 88 -14.46 16.06 1.75
C PHE A 88 -15.73 16.23 0.89
N PRO A 89 -16.57 15.19 0.80
CA PRO A 89 -17.84 15.30 0.10
C PRO A 89 -18.91 15.95 0.97
N VAL A 90 -19.73 16.79 0.34
CA VAL A 90 -20.93 17.40 0.94
C VAL A 90 -22.13 17.16 0.04
N VAL A 91 -23.32 17.17 0.64
CA VAL A 91 -24.59 17.07 -0.08
C VAL A 91 -25.26 18.44 -0.10
N LEU A 92 -25.69 18.87 -1.28
CA LEU A 92 -26.40 20.13 -1.49
C LEU A 92 -27.87 19.96 -1.08
N PRO A 93 -28.39 20.77 -0.14
CA PRO A 93 -29.78 20.65 0.31
C PRO A 93 -30.82 20.86 -0.79
N GLU A 94 -30.49 21.67 -1.80
CA GLU A 94 -31.41 22.15 -2.84
C GLU A 94 -31.87 21.04 -3.79
N ASN A 95 -30.98 20.10 -4.12
CA ASN A 95 -31.23 19.06 -5.13
C ASN A 95 -30.72 17.67 -4.71
N GLY A 96 -30.20 17.53 -3.49
CA GLY A 96 -29.62 16.27 -3.00
C GLY A 96 -28.35 15.82 -3.74
N SER A 97 -27.78 16.66 -4.60
CA SER A 97 -26.56 16.32 -5.34
C SER A 97 -25.31 16.48 -4.47
N GLY A 98 -24.29 15.66 -4.72
CA GLY A 98 -23.01 15.74 -4.04
C GLY A 98 -22.03 16.70 -4.73
N LYS A 99 -21.19 17.39 -3.95
CA LYS A 99 -19.98 18.08 -4.44
C LYS A 99 -18.80 17.81 -3.50
N ILE A 100 -17.58 18.02 -3.98
CA ILE A 100 -16.39 18.00 -3.14
C ILE A 100 -16.07 19.44 -2.73
N VAL A 101 -15.84 19.65 -1.44
CA VAL A 101 -15.35 20.91 -0.89
C VAL A 101 -13.88 20.74 -0.56
N GLU A 102 -13.05 21.67 -1.04
CA GLU A 102 -11.63 21.74 -0.69
C GLU A 102 -11.45 22.64 0.53
N GLY A 103 -10.40 22.39 1.30
CA GLY A 103 -10.03 23.22 2.44
C GLY A 103 -8.53 23.36 2.65
N PHE A 104 -8.16 24.50 3.22
CA PHE A 104 -6.86 24.76 3.81
C PHE A 104 -7.00 24.91 5.32
N VAL A 105 -6.03 24.39 6.06
CA VAL A 105 -5.91 24.66 7.50
C VAL A 105 -4.52 25.17 7.83
N PHE A 106 -4.48 26.20 8.66
CA PHE A 106 -3.27 26.76 9.25
C PHE A 106 -3.37 26.61 10.77
N GLU A 107 -2.30 26.13 11.39
CA GLU A 107 -2.17 26.18 12.83
C GLU A 107 -1.94 27.64 13.26
N SER A 108 -2.64 28.08 14.31
CA SER A 108 -2.66 29.48 14.72
C SER A 108 -2.92 29.58 16.23
N ASP A 109 -2.76 30.79 16.76
CA ASP A 109 -3.23 31.17 18.10
C ASP A 109 -4.66 31.73 18.06
N LYS A 110 -5.23 31.92 16.85
CA LYS A 110 -6.58 32.41 16.62
C LYS A 110 -7.45 31.41 15.85
N SER A 111 -8.73 31.36 16.23
CA SER A 111 -9.76 30.59 15.53
C SER A 111 -10.38 31.42 14.41
N TYR A 112 -10.38 30.90 13.18
CA TYR A 112 -11.06 31.56 12.06
C TYR A 112 -11.62 30.55 11.07
N THR A 113 -12.76 30.89 10.46
CA THR A 113 -13.24 30.23 9.24
C THR A 113 -14.02 31.19 8.36
N ASN A 114 -13.90 31.03 7.04
CA ASN A 114 -14.74 31.75 6.09
C ASN A 114 -16.17 31.17 6.00
N VAL A 115 -16.44 29.99 6.58
CA VAL A 115 -17.75 29.35 6.65
C VAL A 115 -18.23 29.31 8.10
N ALA A 116 -19.09 30.26 8.49
CA ALA A 116 -19.53 30.45 9.87
C ALA A 116 -20.18 29.18 10.49
N LYS A 117 -20.93 28.41 9.70
CA LYS A 117 -21.59 27.18 10.13
C LYS A 117 -20.61 26.07 10.55
N ALA A 118 -19.37 26.11 10.05
CA ALA A 118 -18.34 25.12 10.40
C ALA A 118 -17.63 25.43 11.74
N MET A 119 -17.84 26.62 12.31
CA MET A 119 -17.10 27.08 13.51
C MET A 119 -17.29 26.16 14.73
N GLU A 120 -18.47 25.57 14.91
CA GLU A 120 -18.72 24.65 16.01
C GLU A 120 -17.87 23.38 15.90
N GLY A 121 -17.89 22.72 14.73
CA GLY A 121 -17.04 21.55 14.46
C GLY A 121 -15.54 21.86 14.56
N ILE A 122 -15.12 23.06 14.13
CA ILE A 122 -13.73 23.51 14.29
C ILE A 122 -13.36 23.63 15.76
N LYS A 123 -14.21 24.25 16.60
CA LYS A 123 -13.95 24.36 18.06
C LYS A 123 -13.84 23.00 18.75
N ILE A 124 -14.60 22.01 18.31
CA ILE A 124 -14.47 20.63 18.82
C ILE A 124 -13.08 20.09 18.47
N LEU A 125 -12.63 20.25 17.22
CA LEU A 125 -11.29 19.81 16.80
C LEU A 125 -10.17 20.59 17.51
N GLU A 126 -10.31 21.90 17.71
CA GLU A 126 -9.36 22.71 18.47
C GLU A 126 -9.21 22.20 19.91
N SER A 127 -10.32 21.78 20.53
CA SER A 127 -10.30 21.18 21.88
C SER A 127 -9.60 19.82 21.89
N ILE A 128 -9.69 19.04 20.82
CA ILE A 128 -9.06 17.73 20.70
C ILE A 128 -7.56 17.84 20.40
N LEU A 129 -7.20 18.83 19.58
CA LEU A 129 -5.82 19.05 19.09
C LEU A 129 -5.02 20.03 19.98
N GLU A 130 -5.69 20.61 20.98
CA GLU A 130 -5.15 21.58 21.93
C GLU A 130 -4.47 22.79 21.25
N ARG A 131 -5.03 23.25 20.13
CA ARG A 131 -4.50 24.39 19.36
C ARG A 131 -5.62 25.08 18.59
N LYS A 132 -5.43 26.36 18.24
CA LYS A 132 -6.38 27.11 17.42
C LYS A 132 -6.11 26.90 15.93
N LEU A 133 -7.17 27.03 15.13
CA LEU A 133 -7.12 26.73 13.70
C LEU A 133 -7.73 27.87 12.89
N ILE A 134 -7.05 28.21 11.79
CA ILE A 134 -7.61 28.99 10.70
C ILE A 134 -7.99 27.99 9.61
N VAL A 135 -9.27 27.85 9.29
CA VAL A 135 -9.77 26.90 8.29
C VAL A 135 -10.51 27.63 7.18
N ILE A 136 -10.05 27.46 5.94
CA ILE A 136 -10.61 28.14 4.77
C ILE A 136 -11.18 27.10 3.82
N PHE A 137 -12.47 27.20 3.51
CA PHE A 137 -13.18 26.28 2.62
C PHE A 137 -13.47 26.89 1.25
N SER A 138 -13.49 26.06 0.21
CA SER A 138 -13.78 26.50 -1.16
C SER A 138 -15.21 26.96 -1.38
N ASP A 139 -16.16 26.47 -0.59
CA ASP A 139 -17.58 26.70 -0.77
C ASP A 139 -18.33 26.72 0.56
N ASP A 140 -19.51 27.35 0.59
CA ASP A 140 -20.45 27.19 1.70
C ASP A 140 -21.06 25.77 1.71
N PHE A 141 -21.31 25.27 2.91
CA PHE A 141 -21.94 23.98 3.19
C PHE A 141 -22.54 23.96 4.61
N SER A 142 -23.22 22.87 4.95
CA SER A 142 -23.74 22.61 6.29
C SER A 142 -23.33 21.23 6.79
N GLY A 143 -23.29 21.06 8.11
CA GLY A 143 -22.95 19.80 8.76
C GLY A 143 -21.46 19.67 9.10
N ASN A 144 -21.13 18.59 9.80
CA ASN A 144 -19.84 18.37 10.44
C ASN A 144 -18.97 17.30 9.76
N SER A 145 -19.36 16.82 8.58
CA SER A 145 -18.67 15.73 7.88
C SER A 145 -17.23 16.04 7.46
N PHE A 146 -16.83 17.31 7.49
CA PHE A 146 -15.46 17.74 7.21
C PHE A 146 -14.48 17.39 8.33
N MET A 147 -14.97 17.12 9.55
CA MET A 147 -14.12 17.05 10.73
C MET A 147 -13.10 15.91 10.65
N LEU A 148 -13.49 14.76 10.10
CA LEU A 148 -12.57 13.63 9.89
C LEU A 148 -11.43 14.01 8.93
N SER A 149 -11.75 14.54 7.74
CA SER A 149 -10.74 14.97 6.76
C SER A 149 -9.80 16.01 7.32
N LEU A 150 -10.34 17.01 8.04
CA LEU A 150 -9.55 18.06 8.66
C LEU A 150 -8.62 17.50 9.75
N TYR A 151 -9.16 16.68 10.65
CA TYR A 151 -8.38 16.03 11.71
C TYR A 151 -7.22 15.20 11.12
N ILE A 152 -7.51 14.37 10.12
CA ILE A 152 -6.53 13.53 9.44
C ILE A 152 -5.45 14.38 8.75
N ALA A 153 -5.84 15.46 8.08
CA ALA A 153 -4.88 16.34 7.41
C ALA A 153 -3.91 16.99 8.41
N ILE A 154 -4.39 17.49 9.55
CA ILE A 154 -3.54 18.07 10.59
C ILE A 154 -2.63 17.00 11.19
N ARG A 155 -3.21 15.89 11.62
CA ARG A 155 -2.47 14.82 12.34
C ARG A 155 -1.44 14.11 11.49
N THR A 156 -1.56 14.16 10.17
CA THR A 156 -0.58 13.60 9.24
C THR A 156 0.29 14.65 8.55
N GLY A 157 0.19 15.93 8.95
CA GLY A 157 0.94 17.02 8.33
C GLY A 157 0.68 17.14 6.82
N GLY A 158 -0.56 16.86 6.39
CA GLY A 158 -0.97 16.87 4.98
C GLY A 158 -0.42 15.72 4.12
N LYS A 159 0.31 14.75 4.70
CA LYS A 159 0.92 13.64 3.95
C LYS A 159 -0.12 12.79 3.21
N ILE A 160 -1.29 12.56 3.79
CA ILE A 160 -2.28 11.65 3.21
C ILE A 160 -2.77 12.11 1.83
N ARG A 161 -3.09 13.40 1.65
CA ARG A 161 -3.52 13.91 0.34
C ARG A 161 -2.44 13.73 -0.75
N LYS A 162 -1.16 13.81 -0.36
CA LYS A 162 -0.01 13.63 -1.27
C LYS A 162 0.25 12.16 -1.59
N LEU A 163 0.21 11.28 -0.58
CA LEU A 163 0.55 9.86 -0.70
C LEU A 163 -0.62 9.00 -1.22
N PHE A 164 -1.84 9.36 -0.84
CA PHE A 164 -3.07 8.61 -1.15
C PHE A 164 -4.15 9.54 -1.73
N PRO A 165 -3.91 10.15 -2.91
CA PRO A 165 -4.84 11.13 -3.51
C PRO A 165 -6.19 10.52 -3.93
N LYS A 166 -6.29 9.19 -3.94
CA LYS A 166 -7.53 8.44 -4.19
C LYS A 166 -8.38 8.27 -2.92
N LEU A 167 -7.86 8.55 -1.73
CA LEU A 167 -8.65 8.49 -0.50
C LEU A 167 -9.26 9.86 -0.19
N ILE A 168 -10.54 9.85 0.18
CA ILE A 168 -11.25 11.01 0.71
C ILE A 168 -12.00 10.58 1.96
N PHE A 169 -12.06 11.44 2.97
CA PHE A 169 -12.65 11.08 4.26
C PHE A 169 -13.95 11.84 4.50
N THR A 170 -14.83 11.27 5.31
CA THR A 170 -16.04 11.93 5.80
C THR A 170 -16.36 11.45 7.21
N GLY A 171 -16.75 12.36 8.08
CA GLY A 171 -17.20 11.99 9.42
C GLY A 171 -17.14 13.15 10.38
N ALA A 172 -17.90 13.03 11.45
CA ALA A 172 -17.97 13.98 12.54
C ALA A 172 -17.56 13.32 13.86
N PHE A 173 -17.17 14.16 14.82
CA PHE A 173 -16.85 13.73 16.16
C PHE A 173 -17.59 14.61 17.17
N THR A 174 -17.99 14.01 18.27
CA THR A 174 -18.26 14.79 19.48
C THR A 174 -16.95 15.11 20.22
N LYS A 175 -17.05 15.53 21.48
CA LYS A 175 -15.87 15.72 22.34
C LYS A 175 -15.11 14.39 22.52
N ALA A 176 -13.79 14.46 22.68
CA ALA A 176 -12.92 13.30 22.90
C ALA A 176 -12.93 12.22 21.78
N LEU A 177 -13.09 12.64 20.51
CA LEU A 177 -12.99 11.77 19.32
C LEU A 177 -14.05 10.66 19.24
N VAL A 178 -15.18 10.79 19.93
CA VAL A 178 -16.27 9.83 19.79
C VAL A 178 -16.96 10.05 18.43
N PRO A 179 -17.00 9.04 17.54
CA PRO A 179 -17.64 9.15 16.23
C PRO A 179 -19.13 9.52 16.29
N GLU A 180 -19.58 10.32 15.33
CA GLU A 180 -21.00 10.55 15.06
C GLU A 180 -21.41 9.90 13.73
N PRO A 181 -22.67 9.43 13.60
CA PRO A 181 -23.18 8.89 12.35
C PRO A 181 -23.06 9.89 11.19
N THR A 182 -22.59 9.42 10.05
CA THR A 182 -22.44 10.22 8.84
C THR A 182 -23.73 10.22 8.04
N ASP A 183 -24.33 11.40 7.82
CA ASP A 183 -25.51 11.51 6.97
C ASP A 183 -25.18 11.39 5.46
N HIS A 184 -26.16 10.88 4.71
CA HIS A 184 -26.17 10.79 3.24
C HIS A 184 -24.92 10.12 2.64
N VAL A 185 -24.48 9.01 3.25
CA VAL A 185 -23.29 8.25 2.83
C VAL A 185 -23.38 7.84 1.36
N ASP A 186 -24.54 7.38 0.89
CA ASP A 186 -24.71 6.92 -0.49
C ASP A 186 -24.38 8.01 -1.52
N VAL A 187 -24.89 9.22 -1.32
CA VAL A 187 -24.63 10.37 -2.21
C VAL A 187 -23.15 10.77 -2.18
N LYS A 188 -22.55 10.77 -0.98
CA LYS A 188 -21.12 11.07 -0.79
C LYS A 188 -20.24 10.01 -1.47
N HIS A 189 -20.66 8.76 -1.42
CA HIS A 189 -19.97 7.65 -2.07
C HIS A 189 -20.05 7.78 -3.59
N GLU A 190 -21.23 8.09 -4.15
CA GLU A 190 -21.42 8.31 -5.58
C GLU A 190 -20.53 9.44 -6.13
N ILE A 191 -20.47 10.60 -5.46
CA ILE A 191 -19.66 11.73 -5.93
C ILE A 191 -18.16 11.40 -5.84
N SER A 192 -17.72 10.71 -4.79
CA SER A 192 -16.33 10.30 -4.62
C SER A 192 -15.93 9.31 -5.72
N LYS A 193 -16.79 8.32 -5.99
CA LYS A 193 -16.60 7.31 -7.04
C LYS A 193 -16.55 7.93 -8.45
N LYS A 194 -17.40 8.92 -8.74
CA LYS A 194 -17.37 9.67 -10.01
C LYS A 194 -16.03 10.35 -10.27
N LEU A 195 -15.28 10.69 -9.21
CA LEU A 195 -13.94 11.28 -9.27
C LEU A 195 -12.81 10.25 -9.19
N GLY A 196 -13.12 8.95 -9.23
CA GLY A 196 -12.14 7.89 -9.06
C GLY A 196 -11.52 7.82 -7.67
N ARG A 197 -12.24 8.32 -6.65
CA ARG A 197 -11.80 8.33 -5.26
C ARG A 197 -12.65 7.40 -4.40
N ARG A 198 -12.01 6.78 -3.41
CA ARG A 198 -12.59 5.95 -2.36
C ARG A 198 -12.93 6.82 -1.16
N LEU A 199 -14.20 6.80 -0.77
CA LEU A 199 -14.70 7.47 0.43
C LEU A 199 -14.49 6.59 1.66
N VAL A 200 -13.79 7.08 2.67
CA VAL A 200 -13.67 6.41 3.98
C VAL A 200 -14.52 7.15 4.99
N THR A 201 -15.49 6.47 5.60
CA THR A 201 -16.33 7.04 6.66
C THR A 201 -15.74 6.79 8.05
N ILE A 202 -16.16 7.57 9.04
CA ILE A 202 -15.65 7.39 10.41
C ILE A 202 -16.01 6.03 11.00
N GLU A 203 -17.16 5.47 10.60
CA GLU A 203 -17.66 4.16 11.05
C GLU A 203 -16.81 2.99 10.52
N GLU A 204 -16.04 3.21 9.45
CA GLU A 204 -15.13 2.21 8.89
C GLU A 204 -13.77 2.19 9.62
N ILE A 205 -13.51 3.17 10.48
CA ILE A 205 -12.25 3.34 11.20
C ILE A 205 -12.40 2.82 12.63
N ASP A 206 -11.86 1.61 12.87
CA ASP A 206 -11.92 0.98 14.19
C ASP A 206 -11.06 1.71 15.25
N ASP A 207 -9.90 2.24 14.84
CA ASP A 207 -9.00 3.04 15.70
C ASP A 207 -8.33 4.16 14.89
N LEU A 208 -8.82 5.38 15.10
CA LEU A 208 -8.35 6.58 14.39
C LEU A 208 -6.89 6.93 14.71
N ASN A 209 -6.42 6.65 15.93
CA ASN A 209 -5.03 6.91 16.28
C ASN A 209 -4.10 5.95 15.56
N ASN A 210 -4.45 4.66 15.47
CA ASN A 210 -3.67 3.69 14.70
C ASN A 210 -3.65 4.04 13.21
N LEU A 211 -4.78 4.50 12.65
CA LEU A 211 -4.83 4.97 11.26
C LEU A 211 -3.86 6.14 11.02
N VAL A 212 -3.89 7.15 11.88
CA VAL A 212 -2.96 8.29 11.80
C VAL A 212 -1.51 7.83 11.93
N MET A 213 -1.20 6.99 12.91
CA MET A 213 0.16 6.47 13.11
C MET A 213 0.65 5.70 11.88
N PHE A 214 -0.21 4.87 11.27
CA PHE A 214 0.10 4.15 10.04
C PHE A 214 0.52 5.11 8.91
N PHE A 215 -0.26 6.17 8.68
CA PHE A 215 0.03 7.14 7.61
C PHE A 215 1.21 8.07 7.92
N MET A 216 1.55 8.27 9.20
CA MET A 216 2.69 9.08 9.59
C MET A 216 4.04 8.41 9.34
N LYS A 217 4.08 7.07 9.34
CA LYS A 217 5.30 6.31 9.13
C LYS A 217 5.89 6.55 7.75
N ASP A 218 7.22 6.61 7.70
CA ASP A 218 7.95 6.71 6.43
C ASP A 218 7.77 5.44 5.60
N LYS A 219 7.84 4.27 6.25
CA LYS A 219 7.59 2.96 5.66
C LYS A 219 6.31 2.34 6.20
N LYS A 220 5.50 1.75 5.33
CA LYS A 220 4.16 1.24 5.67
C LYS A 220 4.21 -0.28 5.69
N ASP A 221 4.10 -0.86 6.88
CA ASP A 221 4.08 -2.31 7.05
C ASP A 221 2.68 -2.85 6.70
N ILE A 222 2.59 -3.74 5.71
CA ILE A 222 1.32 -4.35 5.28
C ILE A 222 1.45 -5.87 5.22
N SER A 223 0.51 -6.55 5.89
CA SER A 223 0.41 -8.01 5.93
C SER A 223 -0.34 -8.54 4.71
N PHE A 224 0.27 -9.46 3.99
CA PHE A 224 -0.31 -10.20 2.87
C PHE A 224 -0.34 -11.70 3.15
N TYR A 225 -1.53 -12.30 3.04
CA TYR A 225 -1.73 -13.73 3.33
C TYR A 225 -2.38 -14.47 2.18
N PHE A 226 -1.78 -15.59 1.80
CA PHE A 226 -2.27 -16.39 0.67
C PHE A 226 -2.42 -17.84 1.10
N SER A 227 -3.58 -18.45 0.86
CA SER A 227 -3.82 -19.85 1.22
C SER A 227 -4.42 -20.68 0.11
N VAL A 228 -3.93 -21.90 -0.04
CA VAL A 228 -4.46 -22.90 -0.99
C VAL A 228 -5.08 -24.02 -0.17
N ARG A 229 -6.18 -24.62 -0.66
CA ARG A 229 -6.99 -25.63 0.04
C ARG A 229 -7.55 -25.11 1.38
N SER A 230 -8.06 -23.88 1.38
CA SER A 230 -8.70 -23.28 2.56
C SER A 230 -10.05 -22.71 2.15
N ASP A 231 -11.07 -22.87 2.98
CA ASP A 231 -12.30 -22.09 2.86
C ASP A 231 -12.08 -20.66 3.35
N ARG A 232 -13.06 -19.80 3.07
CA ARG A 232 -13.02 -18.37 3.40
C ARG A 232 -12.81 -18.10 4.90
N ASP A 233 -13.53 -18.79 5.77
CA ASP A 233 -13.51 -18.53 7.21
C ASP A 233 -12.18 -18.99 7.82
N SER A 234 -11.68 -20.15 7.38
CA SER A 234 -10.35 -20.64 7.74
C SER A 234 -9.24 -19.68 7.29
N ALA A 235 -9.29 -19.21 6.04
CA ALA A 235 -8.31 -18.27 5.50
C ALA A 235 -8.32 -16.93 6.25
N LEU A 236 -9.51 -16.39 6.55
CA LEU A 236 -9.68 -15.14 7.29
C LEU A 236 -9.18 -15.27 8.74
N SER A 237 -9.44 -16.41 9.39
CA SER A 237 -8.95 -16.70 10.74
C SER A 237 -7.42 -16.73 10.79
N GLU A 238 -6.80 -17.43 9.83
CA GLU A 238 -5.34 -17.53 9.71
C GLU A 238 -4.71 -16.17 9.37
N PHE A 239 -5.32 -15.39 8.47
CA PHE A 239 -4.88 -14.03 8.18
C PHE A 239 -4.86 -13.14 9.43
N ARG A 240 -5.89 -13.23 10.28
CA ARG A 240 -5.93 -12.48 11.55
C ARG A 240 -4.82 -12.90 12.51
N ASN A 241 -4.56 -14.21 12.63
CA ASN A 241 -3.45 -14.72 13.42
C ASN A 241 -2.10 -14.21 12.88
N PHE A 242 -1.93 -14.23 11.57
CA PHE A 242 -0.75 -13.69 10.91
C PHE A 242 -0.56 -12.19 11.19
N CYS A 243 -1.62 -11.38 11.08
CA CYS A 243 -1.56 -9.95 11.43
C CYS A 243 -1.17 -9.72 12.89
N ASN A 244 -1.64 -10.55 13.82
CA ASN A 244 -1.27 -10.46 15.24
C ASN A 244 0.23 -10.79 15.46
N ASP A 245 0.74 -11.78 14.75
CA ASP A 245 2.16 -12.15 14.82
C ASP A 245 3.08 -11.07 14.20
N VAL A 246 2.66 -10.47 13.07
CA VAL A 246 3.35 -9.32 12.47
C VAL A 246 3.33 -8.12 13.41
N SER A 247 2.18 -7.82 14.00
CA SER A 247 2.01 -6.75 15.00
C SER A 247 2.95 -6.94 16.20
N SER A 248 3.03 -8.16 16.71
CA SER A 248 3.92 -8.52 17.81
C SER A 248 5.40 -8.40 17.42
N PHE A 249 5.76 -8.76 16.19
CA PHE A 249 7.13 -8.62 15.68
C PHE A 249 7.56 -7.16 15.53
N LEU A 250 6.64 -6.29 15.11
CA LEU A 250 6.91 -4.87 14.88
C LEU A 250 6.74 -4.00 16.14
N ASP A 251 6.25 -4.58 17.25
CA ASP A 251 5.81 -3.86 18.44
C ASP A 251 4.76 -2.77 18.12
N LEU A 252 3.76 -3.14 17.31
CA LEU A 252 2.69 -2.26 16.86
C LEU A 252 1.32 -2.82 17.22
N LYS A 253 0.35 -1.94 17.45
CA LYS A 253 -1.08 -2.28 17.40
C LYS A 253 -1.58 -2.13 15.98
N PHE A 254 -1.27 -3.10 15.11
CA PHE A 254 -1.72 -3.07 13.73
C PHE A 254 -2.92 -4.01 13.53
N ASN A 255 -3.92 -3.55 12.78
CA ASN A 255 -5.11 -4.32 12.45
C ASN A 255 -5.24 -4.40 10.93
N GLY A 256 -4.94 -5.56 10.34
CA GLY A 256 -5.06 -5.78 8.89
C GLY A 256 -6.46 -5.51 8.35
N ASN A 257 -7.52 -5.75 9.14
CA ASN A 257 -8.89 -5.49 8.72
C ASN A 257 -9.19 -4.00 8.50
N MET A 258 -8.45 -3.10 9.18
CA MET A 258 -8.60 -1.66 8.98
C MET A 258 -8.16 -1.26 7.57
N LEU A 259 -7.06 -1.85 7.08
CA LEU A 259 -6.56 -1.54 5.73
C LEU A 259 -7.49 -2.07 4.65
N ASP A 260 -8.07 -3.26 4.84
CA ASP A 260 -9.07 -3.82 3.92
C ASP A 260 -10.27 -2.85 3.73
N LYS A 261 -10.77 -2.24 4.82
CA LYS A 261 -11.87 -1.25 4.78
C LYS A 261 -11.45 0.06 4.13
N VAL A 262 -10.27 0.56 4.49
CA VAL A 262 -9.75 1.86 4.02
C VAL A 262 -9.42 1.82 2.53
N PHE A 263 -8.78 0.74 2.06
CA PHE A 263 -8.36 0.58 0.67
C PHE A 263 -9.37 -0.15 -0.21
N GLU A 264 -10.46 -0.70 0.36
CA GLU A 264 -11.42 -1.58 -0.35
C GLU A 264 -10.73 -2.78 -1.03
N ARG A 265 -9.59 -3.19 -0.47
CA ARG A 265 -8.74 -4.20 -1.06
C ARG A 265 -8.28 -5.17 0.00
N SER A 266 -8.73 -6.41 -0.10
CA SER A 266 -8.28 -7.47 0.78
C SER A 266 -6.80 -7.73 0.54
N THR A 267 -6.00 -7.70 1.60
CA THR A 267 -4.59 -8.10 1.53
C THR A 267 -4.42 -9.62 1.67
N TRP A 268 -5.49 -10.39 1.43
CA TRP A 268 -5.45 -11.84 1.48
C TRP A 268 -6.24 -12.46 0.34
N LEU A 269 -5.75 -13.60 -0.17
CA LEU A 269 -6.42 -14.41 -1.18
C LEU A 269 -6.46 -15.87 -0.73
N PHE A 270 -7.45 -16.61 -1.21
CA PHE A 270 -7.57 -18.03 -0.95
C PHE A 270 -8.10 -18.80 -2.15
N TRP A 271 -7.67 -20.05 -2.27
CA TRP A 271 -8.21 -21.02 -3.22
C TRP A 271 -8.76 -22.21 -2.45
N GLU A 272 -10.03 -22.55 -2.65
CA GLU A 272 -10.70 -23.64 -1.91
C GLU A 272 -10.16 -25.02 -2.29
N SER A 273 -9.68 -25.17 -3.52
CA SER A 273 -9.21 -26.44 -4.07
C SER A 273 -7.70 -26.48 -4.28
N GLU A 274 -7.18 -27.67 -4.57
CA GLU A 274 -5.80 -27.85 -5.03
C GLU A 274 -5.64 -27.23 -6.42
N LEU A 275 -4.54 -26.50 -6.64
CA LEU A 275 -4.26 -25.87 -7.93
C LEU A 275 -3.96 -26.93 -8.99
N SER A 276 -4.58 -26.82 -10.17
CA SER A 276 -4.13 -27.58 -11.33
C SER A 276 -2.81 -27.02 -11.86
N SER A 277 -2.10 -27.77 -12.71
CA SER A 277 -0.82 -27.34 -13.28
C SER A 277 -0.87 -25.98 -13.99
N GLN A 278 -2.02 -25.61 -14.57
CA GLN A 278 -2.20 -24.34 -15.27
C GLN A 278 -2.51 -23.20 -14.29
N ASP A 279 -3.12 -23.50 -13.14
CA ASP A 279 -3.56 -22.49 -12.17
C ASP A 279 -2.41 -21.93 -11.34
N PHE A 280 -1.25 -22.60 -11.29
CA PHE A 280 -0.08 -22.10 -10.56
C PHE A 280 0.37 -20.72 -11.05
N VAL A 281 0.40 -20.51 -12.37
CA VAL A 281 0.82 -19.23 -12.95
C VAL A 281 -0.25 -18.16 -12.71
N ILE A 282 -1.53 -18.53 -12.87
CA ILE A 282 -2.67 -17.62 -12.63
C ILE A 282 -2.69 -17.15 -11.17
N ALA A 283 -2.60 -18.08 -10.22
CA ALA A 283 -2.55 -17.76 -8.81
C ALA A 283 -1.32 -16.91 -8.46
N ALA A 284 -0.15 -17.19 -9.05
CA ALA A 284 1.02 -16.36 -8.85
C ALA A 284 0.83 -14.95 -9.41
N ASP A 285 0.22 -14.80 -10.58
CA ASP A 285 -0.07 -13.49 -11.18
C ASP A 285 -1.06 -12.69 -10.32
N GLU A 286 -2.13 -13.31 -9.80
CA GLU A 286 -3.06 -12.67 -8.87
C GLU A 286 -2.37 -12.18 -7.59
N ILE A 287 -1.44 -12.97 -7.05
CA ILE A 287 -0.62 -12.58 -5.90
C ILE A 287 0.29 -11.41 -6.26
N ILE A 288 0.95 -11.43 -7.42
CA ILE A 288 1.85 -10.37 -7.87
C ILE A 288 1.09 -9.06 -8.11
N ASP A 289 -0.07 -9.12 -8.73
CA ASP A 289 -0.92 -7.96 -8.95
C ASP A 289 -1.29 -7.29 -7.62
N LEU A 290 -1.63 -8.08 -6.60
CA LEU A 290 -1.91 -7.56 -5.27
C LEU A 290 -0.66 -7.00 -4.58
N LEU A 291 0.47 -7.71 -4.61
CA LEU A 291 1.72 -7.28 -3.98
C LEU A 291 2.31 -6.02 -4.64
N THR A 292 2.02 -5.79 -5.92
CA THR A 292 2.53 -4.66 -6.70
C THR A 292 1.57 -3.48 -6.82
N GLU A 293 0.39 -3.58 -6.23
CA GLU A 293 -0.68 -2.61 -6.34
C GLU A 293 -0.27 -1.21 -5.86
N GLU A 294 -0.53 -0.20 -6.69
CA GLU A 294 -0.15 1.19 -6.39
C GLU A 294 -0.94 1.80 -5.21
N THR A 295 -2.11 1.23 -4.89
CA THR A 295 -3.01 1.72 -3.84
C THR A 295 -2.36 1.72 -2.46
N PHE A 296 -1.41 0.80 -2.22
CA PHE A 296 -0.65 0.72 -0.98
C PHE A 296 0.52 1.72 -0.89
N GLY A 297 0.89 2.37 -2.00
CA GLY A 297 2.02 3.30 -2.06
C GLY A 297 3.38 2.63 -2.32
N LYS A 298 4.39 3.44 -2.67
CA LYS A 298 5.74 2.95 -3.04
C LYS A 298 6.63 2.61 -1.84
N ASP A 299 6.34 3.18 -0.67
CA ASP A 299 7.15 3.02 0.56
C ASP A 299 6.61 1.89 1.45
N THR A 300 6.13 0.82 0.84
CA THR A 300 5.46 -0.28 1.54
C THR A 300 6.41 -1.43 1.78
N VAL A 301 6.43 -1.91 3.03
CA VAL A 301 7.11 -3.13 3.44
C VAL A 301 6.12 -4.28 3.41
N LEU A 302 6.41 -5.29 2.58
CA LEU A 302 5.50 -6.42 2.37
C LEU A 302 5.77 -7.50 3.42
N HIS A 303 4.82 -7.76 4.32
CA HIS A 303 4.88 -8.89 5.24
C HIS A 303 4.09 -10.05 4.64
N ILE A 304 4.75 -11.09 4.15
CA ILE A 304 4.12 -12.13 3.31
C ILE A 304 4.09 -13.48 4.04
N ALA A 305 2.95 -14.15 3.99
CA ALA A 305 2.82 -15.56 4.35
C ALA A 305 2.03 -16.33 3.28
N ILE A 306 2.53 -17.50 2.88
CA ILE A 306 1.86 -18.40 1.93
C ILE A 306 1.64 -19.76 2.60
N LYS A 307 0.38 -20.16 2.77
CA LYS A 307 -0.04 -21.51 3.14
C LYS A 307 -0.42 -22.28 1.88
N GLY A 308 0.58 -22.84 1.20
CA GLY A 308 0.37 -23.52 -0.08
C GLY A 308 1.61 -24.26 -0.56
N PRO A 309 1.61 -24.77 -1.80
CA PRO A 309 2.75 -25.52 -2.34
C PRO A 309 3.99 -24.62 -2.52
N SER A 310 5.18 -25.17 -2.21
CA SER A 310 6.46 -24.46 -2.40
C SER A 310 6.69 -24.00 -3.84
N ALA A 311 6.14 -24.73 -4.83
CA ALA A 311 6.20 -24.34 -6.24
C ALA A 311 5.46 -23.01 -6.52
N LEU A 312 4.30 -22.77 -5.90
CA LEU A 312 3.59 -21.49 -6.06
C LEU A 312 4.43 -20.34 -5.51
N ALA A 313 4.98 -20.51 -4.31
CA ALA A 313 5.81 -19.50 -3.67
C ALA A 313 7.09 -19.20 -4.45
N PHE A 314 7.70 -20.22 -5.08
CA PHE A 314 8.82 -20.02 -6.00
C PHE A 314 8.44 -19.14 -7.19
N ILE A 315 7.30 -19.40 -7.85
CA ILE A 315 6.84 -18.61 -9.00
C ILE A 315 6.57 -17.16 -8.58
N VAL A 316 5.91 -16.95 -7.43
CA VAL A 316 5.70 -15.61 -6.86
C VAL A 316 7.03 -14.92 -6.61
N GLY A 317 7.99 -15.58 -5.96
CA GLY A 317 9.33 -15.02 -5.76
C GLY A 317 9.98 -14.60 -7.07
N LEU A 318 9.99 -15.50 -8.06
CA LEU A 318 10.59 -15.30 -9.38
C LEU A 318 10.04 -14.05 -10.09
N LYS A 319 8.73 -13.80 -9.96
CA LYS A 319 8.05 -12.65 -10.56
C LYS A 319 8.20 -11.35 -9.74
N LEU A 320 8.32 -11.42 -8.41
CA LEU A 320 8.24 -10.25 -7.51
C LEU A 320 9.46 -9.30 -7.58
N LYS A 321 10.60 -9.74 -8.13
CA LYS A 321 11.89 -9.01 -8.24
C LYS A 321 12.48 -8.54 -6.88
N PRO A 322 13.80 -8.70 -6.65
CA PRO A 322 14.45 -8.51 -5.34
C PRO A 322 14.78 -7.04 -4.99
N TYR A 323 13.86 -6.11 -5.27
CA TYR A 323 14.08 -4.67 -5.05
C TYR A 323 13.14 -4.07 -4.01
N ARG A 324 12.16 -4.84 -3.54
CA ARG A 324 11.18 -4.39 -2.55
C ARG A 324 11.57 -4.87 -1.16
N GLU A 325 11.35 -4.00 -0.20
CA GLU A 325 11.48 -4.34 1.21
C GLU A 325 10.35 -5.29 1.60
N LEU A 326 10.70 -6.43 2.15
CA LEU A 326 9.73 -7.45 2.53
C LEU A 326 10.24 -8.30 3.68
N VAL A 327 9.29 -8.94 4.36
CA VAL A 327 9.55 -9.98 5.35
C VAL A 327 8.69 -11.19 5.00
N PHE A 328 9.30 -12.34 4.77
CA PHE A 328 8.55 -13.59 4.55
C PHE A 328 8.48 -14.39 5.85
N TYR A 329 7.29 -14.88 6.17
CA TYR A 329 7.01 -15.58 7.42
C TYR A 329 6.79 -17.08 7.20
N HIS A 330 7.31 -17.87 8.14
CA HIS A 330 7.07 -19.30 8.24
C HIS A 330 6.11 -19.59 9.38
N TYR A 331 5.03 -20.33 9.11
CA TYR A 331 4.18 -20.88 10.17
C TYR A 331 4.81 -22.15 10.74
N ASN A 332 5.18 -22.11 12.02
CA ASN A 332 5.67 -23.27 12.75
C ASN A 332 5.17 -23.24 14.20
N SER A 333 4.80 -24.40 14.74
CA SER A 333 4.38 -24.55 16.14
C SER A 333 3.31 -23.54 16.61
N GLY A 334 2.33 -23.23 15.75
CA GLY A 334 1.23 -22.33 16.09
C GLY A 334 1.50 -20.83 15.88
N LYS A 335 2.64 -20.45 15.30
CA LYS A 335 3.06 -19.05 15.15
C LYS A 335 3.71 -18.77 13.81
N TYR A 336 3.43 -17.61 13.23
CA TYR A 336 4.18 -17.06 12.10
C TYR A 336 5.45 -16.36 12.60
N SER A 337 6.61 -16.89 12.20
CA SER A 337 7.93 -16.32 12.52
C SER A 337 8.59 -15.74 11.27
N PRO A 338 9.20 -14.56 11.34
CA PRO A 338 9.95 -14.01 10.22
C PRO A 338 11.17 -14.88 9.95
N VAL A 339 11.35 -15.31 8.70
CA VAL A 339 12.48 -16.15 8.29
C VAL A 339 13.25 -15.60 7.11
N LEU A 340 12.70 -14.62 6.38
CA LEU A 340 13.45 -13.85 5.38
C LEU A 340 13.13 -12.38 5.60
N ASP A 341 13.96 -11.69 6.38
CA ASP A 341 13.80 -10.24 6.63
C ASP A 341 14.72 -9.46 5.69
N LEU A 342 14.12 -8.88 4.65
CA LEU A 342 14.81 -8.15 3.59
C LEU A 342 14.57 -6.64 3.68
N ARG A 343 14.17 -6.12 4.85
CA ARG A 343 13.88 -4.69 5.03
C ARG A 343 15.11 -3.78 4.92
N GLU A 344 16.25 -4.25 5.43
CA GLU A 344 17.50 -3.47 5.42
C GLU A 344 18.27 -3.60 4.09
N ASN A 345 18.28 -4.80 3.52
CA ASN A 345 18.93 -5.07 2.23
C ASN A 345 18.11 -6.05 1.38
N PRO A 346 17.18 -5.54 0.53
CA PRO A 346 16.39 -6.35 -0.40
C PRO A 346 17.23 -7.25 -1.33
N ARG A 347 18.50 -6.88 -1.56
CA ARG A 347 19.39 -7.57 -2.49
C ARG A 347 20.28 -8.61 -1.80
N MET A 348 20.23 -8.79 -0.48
CA MET A 348 21.16 -9.67 0.22
C MET A 348 21.12 -11.10 -0.31
N ILE A 349 19.94 -11.59 -0.71
CA ILE A 349 19.75 -12.95 -1.24
C ILE A 349 20.25 -13.15 -2.68
N VAL A 350 20.53 -12.06 -3.42
CA VAL A 350 21.13 -12.13 -4.77
C VAL A 350 22.65 -11.93 -4.77
N GLU A 351 23.23 -11.51 -3.65
CA GLU A 351 24.67 -11.27 -3.54
C GLU A 351 25.44 -12.58 -3.61
N ARG A 352 26.44 -12.64 -4.49
CA ARG A 352 27.30 -13.82 -4.61
C ARG A 352 28.24 -13.93 -3.43
N ILE A 353 28.30 -15.11 -2.85
CA ILE A 353 29.31 -15.47 -1.85
C ILE A 353 30.34 -16.44 -2.43
N ARG A 354 31.41 -16.69 -1.69
CA ARG A 354 32.40 -17.71 -2.05
C ARG A 354 31.82 -19.09 -1.72
N TYR A 355 32.11 -20.08 -2.55
CA TYR A 355 31.58 -21.44 -2.33
C TYR A 355 32.25 -22.13 -1.16
N GLU A 356 33.53 -21.81 -0.97
CA GLU A 356 34.34 -22.29 0.12
C GLU A 356 33.83 -21.78 1.48
N SER A 357 32.94 -20.77 1.47
CA SER A 357 32.22 -20.25 2.64
C SER A 357 30.80 -20.79 2.80
N PHE A 358 30.42 -21.86 2.09
CA PHE A 358 29.12 -22.49 2.29
C PHE A 358 29.07 -23.16 3.66
N GLU A 359 28.18 -22.69 4.52
CA GLU A 359 28.02 -23.16 5.88
C GLU A 359 26.71 -23.94 6.06
N LYS A 360 25.68 -23.64 5.28
CA LYS A 360 24.32 -24.12 5.51
C LYS A 360 23.93 -25.32 4.66
N ILE A 361 24.38 -25.36 3.40
CA ILE A 361 24.00 -26.41 2.46
C ILE A 361 25.12 -27.43 2.24
N GLN A 362 24.73 -28.65 1.90
CA GLN A 362 25.58 -29.67 1.31
C GLN A 362 25.02 -30.08 -0.04
N VAL A 363 25.90 -30.46 -0.97
CA VAL A 363 25.55 -30.73 -2.36
C VAL A 363 26.13 -32.08 -2.76
N GLU A 364 25.27 -32.96 -3.23
CA GLU A 364 25.63 -34.22 -3.86
C GLU A 364 25.27 -34.15 -5.34
N THR A 365 26.12 -34.74 -6.19
CA THR A 365 25.90 -34.76 -7.63
C THR A 365 25.75 -36.18 -8.12
N TYR A 366 24.68 -36.43 -8.86
CA TYR A 366 24.36 -37.73 -9.43
C TYR A 366 24.39 -37.60 -10.95
N ASP A 367 25.32 -38.33 -11.57
CA ASP A 367 25.28 -38.58 -13.01
C ASP A 367 24.47 -39.86 -13.23
N ASP A 368 23.20 -39.72 -13.62
CA ASP A 368 22.39 -40.86 -14.08
C ASP A 368 22.86 -41.22 -15.50
N SER A 369 24.08 -41.78 -15.55
CA SER A 369 24.95 -42.04 -16.71
C SER A 369 24.43 -43.06 -17.74
N LEU A 370 23.12 -43.34 -17.76
CA LEU A 370 22.50 -44.25 -18.74
C LEU A 370 21.94 -43.53 -19.97
N ILE A 371 21.89 -42.19 -19.97
CA ILE A 371 21.41 -41.38 -21.10
C ILE A 371 22.47 -40.29 -21.36
N CYS A 372 22.75 -39.97 -22.62
CA CYS A 372 23.76 -38.96 -22.99
C CYS A 372 23.33 -37.56 -22.54
N CYS A 373 23.96 -37.02 -21.49
CA CYS A 373 23.69 -35.66 -21.00
C CYS A 373 23.96 -34.64 -22.10
N GLN A 374 22.96 -33.79 -22.39
CA GLN A 374 23.22 -32.56 -23.11
C GLN A 374 23.81 -31.55 -22.11
N ASP A 375 24.90 -30.88 -22.47
CA ASP A 375 25.57 -29.86 -21.63
C ASP A 375 24.67 -28.65 -21.28
N SER A 376 23.41 -28.66 -21.73
CA SER A 376 22.43 -27.58 -21.59
C SER A 376 21.35 -27.80 -20.54
N GLU A 377 21.25 -28.96 -19.86
CA GLU A 377 20.19 -29.22 -18.85
C GLU A 377 20.74 -29.74 -17.52
N VAL A 378 20.19 -29.24 -16.41
CA VAL A 378 20.54 -29.65 -15.04
C VAL A 378 19.26 -29.81 -14.21
N ALA A 379 19.15 -30.94 -13.50
CA ALA A 379 18.10 -31.17 -12.51
C ALA A 379 18.59 -30.69 -11.14
N VAL A 380 17.72 -30.01 -10.41
CA VAL A 380 18.01 -29.47 -9.09
C VAL A 380 16.90 -29.93 -8.14
N LEU A 381 17.27 -30.75 -7.17
CA LEU A 381 16.40 -31.13 -6.06
C LEU A 381 16.85 -30.38 -4.81
N ILE A 382 15.95 -29.58 -4.25
CA ILE A 382 16.13 -28.94 -2.95
C ILE A 382 15.35 -29.74 -1.93
N ASP A 383 16.07 -30.42 -1.04
CA ASP A 383 15.55 -31.42 -0.11
C ASP A 383 15.87 -31.02 1.33
N MET A 384 14.97 -30.25 1.93
CA MET A 384 15.10 -29.63 3.24
C MET A 384 13.80 -29.67 4.06
N ALA A 385 12.86 -30.55 3.69
CA ALA A 385 11.56 -30.74 4.36
C ALA A 385 11.44 -32.10 5.09
N GLY A 386 12.54 -32.83 5.23
CA GLY A 386 12.63 -34.07 6.02
C GLY A 386 12.15 -35.33 5.30
N GLN A 387 11.67 -35.23 4.06
CA GLN A 387 11.30 -36.36 3.21
C GLN A 387 12.31 -36.46 2.07
N ASN A 388 13.08 -37.56 2.04
CA ASN A 388 14.04 -37.83 0.97
C ASN A 388 13.29 -38.07 -0.34
N ALA A 389 13.38 -37.12 -1.26
CA ALA A 389 12.66 -37.15 -2.54
C ALA A 389 13.54 -37.57 -3.73
N ILE A 390 14.77 -38.04 -3.47
CA ILE A 390 15.77 -38.28 -4.52
C ILE A 390 15.35 -39.40 -5.48
N ASP A 391 14.79 -40.48 -4.96
CA ASP A 391 14.45 -41.66 -5.76
C ASP A 391 13.26 -41.36 -6.67
N GLU A 392 12.25 -40.64 -6.16
CA GLU A 392 11.11 -40.18 -6.95
C GLU A 392 11.55 -39.23 -8.07
N VAL A 393 12.47 -38.29 -7.81
CA VAL A 393 12.98 -37.39 -8.85
C VAL A 393 13.79 -38.16 -9.90
N ARG A 394 14.65 -39.10 -9.50
CA ARG A 394 15.40 -39.93 -10.46
C ARG A 394 14.49 -40.78 -11.32
N MET A 395 13.45 -41.37 -10.72
CA MET A 395 12.45 -42.14 -11.45
C MET A 395 11.72 -41.25 -12.47
N PHE A 396 11.24 -40.08 -12.04
CA PHE A 396 10.59 -39.10 -12.92
C PHE A 396 11.47 -38.68 -14.10
N LEU A 397 12.75 -38.36 -13.85
CA LEU A 397 13.69 -37.97 -14.91
C LEU A 397 13.88 -39.08 -15.94
N ARG A 398 13.98 -40.34 -15.50
CA ARG A 398 14.13 -41.52 -16.39
C ARG A 398 12.87 -41.78 -17.20
N GLU A 399 11.71 -41.80 -16.55
CA GLU A 399 10.42 -42.10 -17.20
C GLU A 399 10.04 -41.04 -18.24
N ASN A 400 10.43 -39.78 -18.01
CA ASN A 400 10.19 -38.67 -18.93
C ASN A 400 11.35 -38.41 -19.92
N GLY A 401 12.39 -39.26 -19.91
CA GLY A 401 13.53 -39.14 -20.84
C GLY A 401 14.33 -37.85 -20.68
N ILE A 402 14.32 -37.22 -19.50
CA ILE A 402 15.05 -35.98 -19.22
C ILE A 402 16.51 -36.33 -18.88
N CYS A 403 17.42 -35.93 -19.76
CA CYS A 403 18.84 -36.23 -19.59
C CYS A 403 19.61 -35.07 -18.97
N ALA A 404 19.55 -34.96 -17.64
CA ALA A 404 20.17 -33.87 -16.89
C ALA A 404 21.02 -34.41 -15.73
N LYS A 405 22.13 -33.73 -15.44
CA LYS A 405 22.88 -33.96 -14.21
C LYS A 405 22.03 -33.52 -13.01
N LEU A 406 21.90 -34.37 -11.99
CA LEU A 406 21.11 -34.07 -10.80
C LEU A 406 22.01 -33.49 -9.69
N LEU A 407 21.68 -32.28 -9.27
CA LEU A 407 22.19 -31.63 -8.07
C LEU A 407 21.19 -31.86 -6.93
N HIS A 408 21.58 -32.62 -5.92
CA HIS A 408 20.81 -32.83 -4.70
C HIS A 408 21.35 -31.92 -3.60
N ILE A 409 20.52 -30.98 -3.16
CA ILE A 409 20.89 -29.95 -2.19
C ILE A 409 20.12 -30.20 -0.90
N THR A 410 20.85 -30.43 0.19
CA THR A 410 20.27 -30.67 1.52
C THR A 410 20.87 -29.72 2.56
N HIS A 411 20.23 -29.58 3.72
CA HIS A 411 20.74 -28.78 4.84
C HIS A 411 21.76 -29.57 5.66
N LYS A 412 22.84 -28.93 6.14
CA LYS A 412 23.90 -29.61 6.91
C LYS A 412 23.45 -30.08 8.30
N ASP A 413 22.60 -29.30 8.97
CA ASP A 413 22.18 -29.57 10.35
C ASP A 413 20.97 -30.53 10.45
N SER A 414 20.78 -31.43 9.47
CA SER A 414 19.70 -32.42 9.32
C SER A 414 18.37 -31.92 8.71
N GLY A 415 17.44 -32.86 8.51
CA GLY A 415 16.36 -32.84 7.50
C GLY A 415 15.34 -31.70 7.52
N ASN A 416 15.33 -30.82 8.52
CA ASN A 416 14.51 -29.61 8.52
C ASN A 416 15.37 -28.39 8.88
N ILE A 417 15.09 -27.25 8.23
CA ILE A 417 15.78 -25.99 8.51
C ILE A 417 15.27 -25.43 9.85
N PRO A 418 16.16 -25.13 10.82
CA PRO A 418 15.77 -24.46 12.06
C PRO A 418 15.10 -23.09 11.79
N VAL A 419 14.10 -22.71 12.59
CA VAL A 419 13.49 -21.38 12.47
C VAL A 419 14.52 -20.32 12.81
N GLY A 420 14.75 -19.39 11.87
CA GLY A 420 15.74 -18.33 11.95
C GLY A 420 15.80 -17.56 10.64
N ASP A 421 16.84 -16.75 10.44
CA ASP A 421 17.07 -16.09 9.15
C ASP A 421 17.59 -17.10 8.11
N TRP A 422 16.78 -17.33 7.08
CA TRP A 422 17.05 -18.24 5.97
C TRP A 422 17.71 -17.56 4.77
N SER A 423 18.07 -16.29 4.89
CA SER A 423 18.69 -15.53 3.80
C SER A 423 20.03 -16.14 3.37
N LYS A 424 20.74 -16.80 4.30
CA LYS A 424 22.02 -17.45 4.01
C LYS A 424 21.85 -18.72 3.18
N GLU A 425 20.89 -19.55 3.53
CA GLU A 425 20.49 -20.77 2.84
C GLU A 425 20.12 -20.43 1.38
N VAL A 426 19.26 -19.42 1.19
CA VAL A 426 18.89 -18.92 -0.15
C VAL A 426 20.11 -18.48 -0.95
N ARG A 427 21.00 -17.70 -0.32
CA ARG A 427 22.19 -17.14 -0.98
C ARG A 427 23.21 -18.19 -1.39
N GLU A 428 23.41 -19.22 -0.57
CA GLU A 428 24.26 -20.38 -0.90
C GLU A 428 23.70 -21.14 -2.10
N ILE A 429 22.40 -21.47 -2.09
CA ILE A 429 21.73 -22.16 -3.21
C ILE A 429 21.85 -21.31 -4.48
N LYS A 430 21.54 -20.01 -4.40
CA LYS A 430 21.60 -19.12 -5.56
C LYS A 430 23.02 -19.00 -6.14
N THR A 431 24.03 -18.97 -5.28
CA THR A 431 25.45 -18.93 -5.68
C THR A 431 25.86 -20.23 -6.38
N LEU A 432 25.40 -21.39 -5.90
CA LEU A 432 25.61 -22.67 -6.55
C LEU A 432 25.01 -22.69 -7.96
N LEU A 433 23.76 -22.29 -8.11
CA LEU A 433 23.09 -22.24 -9.42
C LEU A 433 23.81 -21.30 -10.38
N ASP A 434 24.27 -20.14 -9.91
CA ASP A 434 25.03 -19.19 -10.73
C ASP A 434 26.37 -19.76 -11.24
N ARG A 435 26.98 -20.71 -10.53
CA ARG A 435 28.20 -21.40 -10.97
C ARG A 435 27.92 -22.42 -12.06
N VAL A 436 26.76 -23.10 -12.01
CA VAL A 436 26.31 -24.01 -13.08
C VAL A 436 26.13 -23.25 -14.39
N GLY A 437 25.55 -22.05 -14.31
CA GLY A 437 25.50 -21.11 -15.42
C GLY A 437 24.08 -20.82 -15.93
N LYS A 438 23.84 -19.54 -16.23
CA LYS A 438 22.49 -19.02 -16.54
C LYS A 438 21.88 -19.51 -17.85
N LYS A 439 22.69 -20.04 -18.77
CA LYS A 439 22.23 -20.53 -20.07
C LYS A 439 21.71 -21.97 -20.05
N VAL A 440 21.83 -22.64 -18.90
CA VAL A 440 21.35 -24.00 -18.65
C VAL A 440 19.85 -23.98 -18.36
N ILE A 441 19.14 -25.01 -18.80
CA ILE A 441 17.75 -25.27 -18.42
C ILE A 441 17.76 -25.99 -17.07
N TYR A 442 17.18 -25.36 -16.06
CA TYR A 442 17.04 -25.92 -14.72
C TYR A 442 15.70 -26.65 -14.59
N HIS A 443 15.76 -27.96 -14.33
CA HIS A 443 14.60 -28.75 -13.92
C HIS A 443 14.53 -28.74 -12.39
N ILE A 444 13.65 -27.91 -11.81
CA ILE A 444 13.61 -27.64 -10.37
C ILE A 444 12.54 -28.49 -9.70
N PHE A 445 12.95 -29.19 -8.64
CA PHE A 445 12.11 -30.00 -7.76
C PHE A 445 12.28 -29.48 -6.32
N LEU A 446 11.16 -29.22 -5.62
CA LEU A 446 11.15 -28.56 -4.32
C LEU A 446 10.54 -29.47 -3.25
N SER A 447 11.37 -30.06 -2.41
CA SER A 447 11.03 -30.68 -1.13
C SER A 447 11.55 -29.80 0.01
N CYS A 448 11.05 -28.58 0.12
CA CYS A 448 11.57 -27.58 1.08
C CYS A 448 10.47 -26.66 1.63
N PRO A 449 10.72 -25.97 2.76
CA PRO A 449 9.79 -24.99 3.30
C PRO A 449 9.43 -23.87 2.30
N VAL A 450 8.16 -23.46 2.31
CA VAL A 450 7.59 -22.44 1.40
C VAL A 450 8.41 -21.14 1.34
N PRO A 451 8.87 -20.54 2.46
CA PRO A 451 9.71 -19.33 2.41
C PRO A 451 11.04 -19.54 1.70
N LEU A 452 11.69 -20.71 1.83
CA LEU A 452 12.95 -20.97 1.15
C LEU A 452 12.74 -21.00 -0.38
N ALA A 453 11.67 -21.66 -0.83
CA ALA A 453 11.29 -21.68 -2.24
C ALA A 453 11.00 -20.28 -2.78
N PHE A 454 10.26 -19.46 -2.02
CA PHE A 454 10.03 -18.06 -2.35
C PHE A 454 11.33 -17.28 -2.48
N GLY A 455 12.20 -17.35 -1.47
CA GLY A 455 13.48 -16.64 -1.45
C GLY A 455 14.37 -17.05 -2.63
N LEU A 456 14.40 -18.34 -2.97
CA LEU A 456 15.12 -18.81 -4.14
C LEU A 456 14.55 -18.25 -5.43
N GLY A 457 13.22 -18.33 -5.62
CA GLY A 457 12.54 -17.71 -6.77
C GLY A 457 12.92 -16.24 -6.89
N LEU A 458 12.79 -15.48 -5.79
CA LEU A 458 13.12 -14.06 -5.69
C LEU A 458 14.58 -13.74 -6.02
N SER A 459 15.50 -14.64 -5.67
CA SER A 459 16.92 -14.50 -5.97
C SER A 459 17.26 -14.81 -7.44
N MET A 460 16.38 -15.56 -8.12
CA MET A 460 16.49 -15.86 -9.55
C MET A 460 15.86 -14.75 -10.39
N LYS A 461 16.13 -14.79 -11.69
CA LYS A 461 15.62 -13.80 -12.66
C LYS A 461 14.95 -14.53 -13.80
N GLU A 462 13.67 -14.27 -14.00
CA GLU A 462 12.84 -14.90 -15.03
C GLU A 462 13.38 -14.68 -16.44
N ASP A 463 13.97 -13.52 -16.73
CA ASP A 463 14.53 -13.17 -18.04
C ASP A 463 15.90 -13.82 -18.33
N THR A 464 16.60 -14.30 -17.30
CA THR A 464 17.96 -14.86 -17.49
C THR A 464 18.09 -16.33 -17.15
N HIS A 465 17.23 -16.90 -16.32
CA HIS A 465 17.29 -18.31 -15.94
C HIS A 465 16.17 -19.07 -16.64
N LYS A 466 16.52 -20.10 -17.39
CA LYS A 466 15.57 -21.01 -18.02
C LYS A 466 15.18 -22.09 -17.01
N VAL A 467 13.91 -22.12 -16.62
CA VAL A 467 13.39 -22.96 -15.53
C VAL A 467 12.21 -23.77 -16.04
N LYS A 468 12.22 -25.06 -15.73
CA LYS A 468 11.05 -25.95 -15.70
C LYS A 468 10.83 -26.34 -14.24
N LEU A 469 9.74 -25.90 -13.65
CA LEU A 469 9.41 -26.15 -12.25
C LEU A 469 8.36 -27.26 -12.16
N TYR A 470 8.64 -28.24 -11.31
CA TYR A 470 7.76 -29.38 -11.09
C TYR A 470 7.16 -29.34 -9.69
N SER A 471 5.89 -29.71 -9.57
CA SER A 471 5.19 -29.85 -8.30
C SER A 471 4.74 -31.29 -8.11
N TYR A 472 5.02 -31.85 -6.93
CA TYR A 472 4.58 -33.20 -6.58
C TYR A 472 3.13 -33.18 -6.13
N SER A 473 2.26 -33.90 -6.83
CA SER A 473 0.86 -34.08 -6.44
C SER A 473 0.38 -35.47 -6.85
N ARG A 474 -0.42 -36.10 -5.99
CA ARG A 474 -1.07 -37.40 -6.24
C ARG A 474 -0.11 -38.52 -6.66
N GLY A 475 1.12 -38.51 -6.15
CA GLY A 475 2.10 -39.57 -6.38
C GLY A 475 3.06 -39.33 -7.56
N ASP A 476 2.98 -38.18 -8.23
CA ASP A 476 3.84 -37.87 -9.38
C ASP A 476 4.19 -36.37 -9.46
N TYR A 477 5.23 -36.04 -10.20
CA TYR A 477 5.64 -34.67 -10.50
C TYR A 477 4.96 -34.16 -11.78
N HIS A 478 4.39 -32.96 -11.69
CA HIS A 478 3.75 -32.29 -12.82
C HIS A 478 4.49 -31.00 -13.13
N LEU A 479 4.69 -30.70 -14.42
CA LEU A 479 5.22 -29.40 -14.83
C LEU A 479 4.18 -28.31 -14.54
N VAL A 480 4.53 -27.35 -13.68
CA VAL A 480 3.61 -26.27 -13.27
C VAL A 480 4.05 -24.89 -13.72
N PHE A 481 5.30 -24.74 -14.16
CA PHE A 481 5.82 -23.50 -14.74
C PHE A 481 6.99 -23.78 -15.67
N SER A 482 7.05 -23.05 -16.78
CA SER A 482 8.17 -23.08 -17.74
C SER A 482 8.35 -21.73 -18.43
N ASN A 483 9.58 -21.22 -18.48
CA ASN A 483 9.97 -20.01 -19.22
C ASN A 483 11.13 -20.26 -20.22
N VAL A 484 11.31 -21.51 -20.62
CA VAL A 484 12.41 -22.01 -21.48
C VAL A 484 12.32 -21.56 -22.93
#